data_AF-A0A529FEU4-F1
#
_entry.id   AF-A0A529FEU4-F1
#
_cell.length_a   1.000
_cell.length_b   1.000
_cell.length_c   1.000
_cell.angle_alpha   90.00
_cell.angle_beta   90.00
_cell.angle_gamma   90.00
#
_symmetry.space_group_name_H-M   'P 1'
#
loop_
_entity.id
_entity.type
_entity.pdbx_description
1 polymer ?
#
loop_
_entity_poly.entity_id
_entity_poly.type
_entity_poly.pdbx_seq_one_letter_code
_entity_poly.pdbx_strand_id
1 'polypeptide(L)' 'YYGSHRMINPTGIVPVGPEIDYAAPHDRARFGKAA' A
#
# COMPACT_ATOMS: atom_id res chain seq x y z
N TYR A 1 4.32 -10.11 7.10
CA TYR A 1 2.96 -10.55 6.73
C TYR A 1 2.99 -11.79 5.86
N TYR A 2 3.34 -11.69 4.58
CA TYR A 2 3.30 -12.83 3.65
C TYR A 2 4.27 -13.98 3.97
N GLY A 3 5.51 -13.71 4.42
CA GLY A 3 6.50 -14.77 4.69
C GLY A 3 6.46 -15.39 6.10
N SER A 4 6.00 -14.63 7.09
CA SER A 4 6.02 -15.02 8.51
C SER A 4 4.76 -15.78 8.94
N HIS A 5 3.60 -15.47 8.35
CA HIS A 5 2.32 -16.12 8.69
C HIS A 5 2.11 -17.40 7.89
N ARG A 6 2.90 -18.44 8.17
CA ARG A 6 2.82 -19.73 7.44
C ARG A 6 1.48 -20.45 7.56
N MET A 7 0.73 -20.19 8.63
CA MET A 7 -0.64 -20.71 8.77
C MET A 7 -1.59 -20.10 7.72
N ILE A 8 -1.37 -18.83 7.35
CA ILE A 8 -2.23 -18.08 6.42
C ILE A 8 -1.72 -18.19 4.99
N ASN A 9 -0.40 -18.09 4.80
CA ASN A 9 0.27 -18.23 3.51
C ASN A 9 1.36 -19.32 3.60
N PRO A 10 1.00 -20.61 3.43
CA PRO A 10 1.93 -21.72 3.58
C PRO A 10 3.10 -21.68 2.59
N THR A 11 2.86 -21.17 1.38
CA THR A 11 3.90 -21.04 0.34
C THR A 11 4.87 -19.91 0.66
N GLY A 12 4.48 -18.97 1.52
CA GLY A 12 5.29 -17.79 1.85
C GLY A 12 5.53 -16.85 0.68
N ILE A 13 4.85 -17.04 -0.46
CA ILE A 13 5.03 -16.24 -1.67
C ILE A 13 4.58 -14.81 -1.39
N VAL A 14 5.43 -13.87 -1.78
CA VAL A 14 5.13 -12.43 -1.73
C VAL A 14 4.66 -12.00 -3.12
N PRO A 15 3.44 -11.45 -3.28
CA PRO A 15 3.00 -10.92 -4.55
C PRO A 15 3.81 -9.66 -4.91
N VAL A 16 4.08 -9.45 -6.20
CA VAL A 16 4.79 -8.26 -6.72
C VAL A 16 4.09 -6.95 -6.36
N GLY A 17 2.77 -6.99 -6.21
CA GLY A 17 1.95 -5.83 -5.93
C GLY A 17 1.64 -5.01 -7.20
N PRO A 18 0.72 -4.03 -7.08
CA PRO A 18 0.41 -3.11 -8.17
C PRO A 18 1.50 -2.04 -8.32
N GLU A 19 1.66 -1.52 -9.53
CA GLU A 19 2.45 -0.31 -9.76
C GLU A 19 1.62 0.91 -9.33
N ILE A 20 2.06 1.58 -8.27
CA ILE A 20 1.38 2.77 -7.72
C ILE A 20 2.32 3.97 -7.88
N ASP A 21 1.86 4.98 -8.61
CA ASP A 21 2.51 6.29 -8.64
C ASP A 21 2.11 7.11 -7.41
N TYR A 22 2.92 7.04 -6.37
CA TYR A 22 2.73 7.84 -5.15
C TYR A 22 3.05 9.32 -5.33
N ALA A 23 3.69 9.71 -6.43
CA ALA A 23 3.98 11.10 -6.77
C ALA A 23 2.86 11.75 -7.58
N ALA A 24 1.86 10.97 -8.04
CA ALA A 24 0.70 11.49 -8.73
C ALA A 24 0.00 12.58 -7.90
N PRO A 25 -0.48 13.68 -8.53
CA PRO A 25 -1.19 14.74 -7.82
C PRO A 25 -2.39 14.20 -7.04
N HIS A 26 -2.48 14.59 -5.77
CA HIS A 26 -3.61 14.27 -4.91
C HIS A 26 -4.58 15.45 -4.78
N ASP A 27 -5.83 15.18 -4.38
CA ASP A 27 -6.89 16.19 -4.30
C ASP A 27 -6.93 17.00 -2.99
N ARG A 28 -5.96 16.81 -2.08
CA ARG A 28 -6.02 17.34 -0.70
C ARG A 28 -6.13 18.87 -0.62
N ALA A 29 -5.69 19.59 -1.65
CA ALA A 29 -5.79 21.05 -1.72
C ALA A 29 -7.24 21.57 -1.68
N ARG A 30 -8.24 20.71 -1.94
CA ARG A 30 -9.66 21.07 -1.79
C ARG A 30 -10.08 21.31 -0.34
N PHE A 31 -9.31 20.81 0.62
CA PHE A 31 -9.56 21.00 2.03
C PHE A 31 -8.68 22.16 2.51
N GLY A 32 -9.28 23.14 3.21
CA GLY A 32 -8.54 24.28 3.76
C GLY A 32 -7.39 23.84 4.67
N LYS A 33 -6.38 24.71 4.82
CA LYS A 33 -5.26 24.41 5.71
C LYS A 33 -5.73 24.32 7.17
N ALA A 34 -5.13 23.41 7.92
CA ALA A 34 -5.23 23.42 9.37
C ALA A 34 -4.62 24.73 9.92
N ALA A 35 -5.18 25.21 11.03
CA ALA A 35 -4.76 26.43 11.71
C ALA A 35 -3.37 26.29 12.36
#